data_AF-A0A7X1YC53-F1
#
_entry.id   AF-A0A7X1YC53-F1
#
_cell.length_a   1.000
_cell.length_b   1.000
_cell.length_c   1.000
_cell.angle_alpha   90.00
_cell.angle_beta   90.00
_cell.angle_gamma   90.00
#
_symmetry.space_group_name_H-M   'P 1'
#
loop_
_entity.id
_entity.type
_entity.pdbx_description
1 polymer ?
#
loop_
_entity_poly.entity_id
_entity_poly.type
_entity_poly.pdbx_seq_one_letter_code
_entity_poly.pdbx_strand_id
1 'polypeptide(L)'
;HGQSVALAADGLAIAMAEIGSIAERRLDRLINPHVSDLPAFLVSQPGVNSGMMITQYVAASLCAQNRQLAQPAVLDNYVTSALQEDHLSLGTNAALKLLQVLENATQVLAIEYLLAAQAFEFHKAKHFGAGTQVAWRLLREHVAPYDQDRWLAPEIAKSAAILKDPHALQPLAAYLA
;
A
#
# COMPACT_ATOMS: atom_id res chain seq x y z
N HIS A 1 18.87 11.61 -25.14
CA HIS A 1 17.95 12.44 -24.35
C HIS A 1 16.85 11.56 -23.75
N GLY A 2 16.75 11.43 -22.42
CA GLY A 2 15.86 10.48 -21.73
C GLY A 2 14.45 10.99 -21.41
N GLN A 3 13.91 11.94 -22.18
CA GLN A 3 12.68 12.68 -21.77
C GLN A 3 11.46 11.79 -21.69
N SER A 4 11.28 10.87 -22.64
CA SER A 4 10.14 9.96 -22.67
C SER A 4 10.07 9.06 -21.45
N VAL A 5 11.21 8.53 -21.02
CA VAL A 5 11.32 7.69 -19.81
C VAL A 5 11.03 8.53 -18.55
N ALA A 6 11.56 9.75 -18.50
CA ALA A 6 11.36 10.64 -17.36
C ALA A 6 9.88 11.03 -17.20
N LEU A 7 9.21 11.39 -18.30
CA LEU A 7 7.77 11.70 -18.31
C LEU A 7 6.92 10.50 -17.89
N ALA A 8 7.25 9.31 -18.41
CA ALA A 8 6.55 8.08 -18.03
C ALA A 8 6.73 7.76 -16.53
N ALA A 9 7.95 7.93 -16.00
CA ALA A 9 8.22 7.68 -14.59
C ALA A 9 7.48 8.67 -13.68
N ASP A 10 7.44 9.96 -14.04
CA ASP A 10 6.67 10.98 -13.30
C ASP A 10 5.17 10.70 -13.33
N GLY A 11 4.63 10.36 -14.51
CA GLY A 11 3.22 9.99 -14.65
C GLY A 11 2.85 8.78 -13.80
N LEU A 12 3.70 7.75 -13.77
CA LEU A 12 3.51 6.57 -12.91
C LEU A 12 3.60 6.93 -11.42
N ALA A 13 4.51 7.82 -11.02
CA ALA A 13 4.64 8.23 -9.62
C ALA A 13 3.35 8.92 -9.13
N ILE A 14 2.75 9.78 -9.95
CA ILE A 14 1.46 10.41 -9.65
C ILE A 14 0.36 9.36 -9.53
N ALA A 15 0.25 8.45 -10.51
CA ALA A 15 -0.78 7.40 -10.51
C ALA A 15 -0.69 6.49 -9.28
N MET A 16 0.53 6.08 -8.91
CA MET A 16 0.75 5.21 -7.75
C MET A 16 0.54 5.94 -6.41
N ALA A 17 0.83 7.25 -6.35
CA ALA A 17 0.48 8.06 -5.19
C ALA A 17 -1.04 8.08 -4.95
N GLU A 18 -1.84 8.21 -6.01
CA GLU A 18 -3.31 8.16 -5.92
C GLU A 18 -3.83 6.78 -5.53
N ILE A 19 -3.25 5.69 -6.07
CA ILE A 19 -3.59 4.31 -5.66
C ILE A 19 -3.35 4.12 -4.16
N GLY A 20 -2.22 4.58 -3.64
CA GLY A 20 -1.94 4.56 -2.21
C GLY A 20 -2.95 5.41 -1.42
N SER A 21 -3.27 6.62 -1.90
CA SER A 21 -4.20 7.51 -1.22
C SER A 21 -5.61 6.92 -1.09
N ILE A 22 -6.13 6.27 -2.13
CA ILE A 22 -7.47 5.65 -2.05
C ILE A 22 -7.46 4.40 -1.17
N ALA A 23 -6.38 3.60 -1.21
CA ALA A 23 -6.21 2.46 -0.30
C ALA A 23 -6.18 2.91 1.17
N GLU A 24 -5.50 4.02 1.46
CA GLU A 24 -5.45 4.59 2.80
C GLU A 24 -6.84 5.06 3.30
N ARG A 25 -7.68 5.60 2.42
CA ARG A 25 -9.08 5.91 2.78
C ARG A 25 -9.92 4.66 3.04
N ARG A 26 -9.70 3.57 2.30
CA ARG A 26 -10.42 2.30 2.54
C ARG A 26 -10.00 1.63 3.83
N LEU A 27 -8.71 1.64 4.15
CA LEU A 27 -8.22 1.06 5.40
C LEU A 27 -8.63 1.87 6.63
N ASP A 28 -8.71 3.21 6.55
CA ASP A 28 -9.32 4.05 7.59
C ASP A 28 -10.76 3.61 7.86
N ARG A 29 -11.56 3.43 6.80
CA ARG A 29 -12.94 2.95 6.94
C ARG A 29 -13.06 1.58 7.60
N LEU A 30 -12.07 0.69 7.47
CA LEU A 30 -12.10 -0.62 8.12
C LEU A 30 -11.94 -0.50 9.65
N ILE A 31 -11.01 0.35 10.09
CA ILE A 31 -10.68 0.47 11.52
C ILE A 31 -11.54 1.47 12.28
N ASN A 32 -12.25 2.34 11.56
CA ASN A 32 -13.05 3.41 12.15
C ASN A 32 -14.44 2.92 12.59
N PRO A 33 -14.71 2.83 13.91
CA PRO A 33 -15.97 2.29 14.43
C PRO A 33 -17.19 3.15 14.10
N HIS A 34 -17.02 4.39 13.64
CA HIS A 34 -18.13 5.25 13.25
C HIS A 34 -18.71 4.91 11.88
N VAL A 35 -17.99 4.13 11.05
CA VAL A 35 -18.37 3.87 9.65
C VAL A 35 -18.22 2.40 9.22
N SER A 36 -17.61 1.55 10.05
CA SER A 36 -17.25 0.17 9.69
C SER A 36 -18.27 -0.89 10.10
N ASP A 37 -19.14 -0.60 11.08
CA ASP A 37 -19.95 -1.60 11.81
C ASP A 37 -19.11 -2.76 12.41
N LEU A 38 -17.80 -2.55 12.58
CA LEU A 38 -16.84 -3.49 13.16
C LEU A 38 -16.35 -2.98 14.53
N PRO A 39 -15.77 -3.85 15.37
CA PRO A 39 -15.09 -3.40 16.59
C PRO A 39 -14.03 -2.35 16.29
N ALA A 40 -13.94 -1.32 17.13
CA ALA A 40 -12.97 -0.24 16.98
C ALA A 40 -11.56 -0.82 16.81
N PHE A 41 -10.87 -0.39 15.74
CA PHE A 41 -9.51 -0.83 15.42
C PHE A 41 -9.34 -2.35 15.27
N LEU A 42 -10.42 -3.06 14.96
CA LEU A 42 -10.44 -4.48 14.58
C LEU A 42 -9.93 -5.45 15.65
N VAL A 43 -10.20 -5.19 16.93
CA VAL A 43 -9.84 -6.07 18.05
C VAL A 43 -11.03 -6.41 18.95
N SER A 44 -11.08 -7.65 19.42
CA SER A 44 -12.06 -8.15 20.39
C SER A 44 -11.61 -7.72 21.79
N GLN A 45 -12.39 -6.92 22.53
CA GLN A 45 -12.06 -6.26 23.82
C GLN A 45 -11.36 -4.89 23.70
N PRO A 46 -12.10 -3.86 23.25
CA PRO A 46 -11.61 -2.49 23.29
C PRO A 46 -11.41 -2.02 24.75
N GLY A 47 -10.38 -1.19 24.97
CA GLY A 47 -10.09 -0.56 26.27
C GLY A 47 -8.82 -1.07 26.97
N VAL A 48 -8.40 -2.31 26.69
CA VAL A 48 -7.07 -2.85 27.07
C VAL A 48 -6.17 -2.95 25.84
N ASN A 49 -6.75 -3.21 24.67
CA ASN A 49 -6.05 -3.30 23.40
C ASN A 49 -6.26 -2.02 22.58
N SER A 50 -5.18 -1.51 21.97
CA SER A 50 -5.22 -0.46 20.95
C SER A 50 -5.61 -1.01 19.58
N GLY A 51 -5.54 -2.33 19.40
CA GLY A 51 -5.87 -3.00 18.14
C GLY A 51 -4.88 -2.62 17.05
N MET A 52 -5.41 -2.44 15.84
CA MET A 52 -4.63 -2.10 14.66
C MET A 52 -4.61 -0.59 14.37
N MET A 53 -4.94 0.26 15.36
CA MET A 53 -5.04 1.72 15.21
C MET A 53 -3.79 2.34 14.56
N ILE A 54 -2.60 1.96 15.02
CA ILE A 54 -1.34 2.58 14.57
C ILE A 54 -1.02 2.32 13.10
N THR A 55 -1.63 1.30 12.49
CA THR A 55 -1.39 0.98 11.07
C THR A 55 -1.83 2.12 10.15
N GLN A 56 -2.89 2.85 10.50
CA GLN A 56 -3.32 4.03 9.75
C GLN A 56 -2.29 5.16 9.80
N TYR A 57 -1.62 5.36 10.93
CA TYR A 57 -0.61 6.41 11.07
C TYR A 57 0.56 6.15 10.11
N VAL A 58 0.95 4.88 9.98
CA VAL A 58 1.97 4.45 9.01
C VAL A 58 1.48 4.71 7.59
N ALA A 59 0.27 4.26 7.23
CA ALA A 59 -0.27 4.44 5.89
C ALA A 59 -0.43 5.93 5.50
N ALA A 60 -0.92 6.76 6.42
CA ALA A 60 -1.08 8.19 6.21
C ALA A 60 0.27 8.90 6.02
N SER A 61 1.29 8.53 6.79
CA SER A 61 2.66 9.06 6.64
C SER A 61 3.25 8.71 5.27
N LEU A 62 3.09 7.47 4.82
CA LEU A 62 3.54 7.01 3.50
C LEU A 62 2.83 7.75 2.37
N CYS A 63 1.51 7.97 2.49
CA CYS A 63 0.76 8.76 1.52
C CYS A 63 1.21 10.23 1.47
N ALA A 64 1.51 10.83 2.63
CA ALA A 64 2.06 12.18 2.70
C ALA A 64 3.44 12.28 2.03
N GLN A 65 4.29 11.27 2.20
CA GLN A 65 5.58 11.18 1.51
C GLN A 65 5.38 11.03 -0.01
N ASN A 66 4.45 10.18 -0.44
CA ASN A 66 4.14 9.98 -1.86
C ASN A 66 3.67 11.27 -2.54
N ARG A 67 2.91 12.13 -1.85
CA ARG A 67 2.51 13.44 -2.38
C ARG A 67 3.71 14.35 -2.68
N GLN A 68 4.76 14.30 -1.87
CA GLN A 68 5.99 15.05 -2.11
C GLN A 68 6.79 14.43 -3.26
N LEU A 69 6.91 13.10 -3.28
CA LEU A 69 7.64 12.36 -4.34
C LEU A 69 6.94 12.41 -5.71
N ALA A 70 5.63 12.63 -5.74
CA ALA A 70 4.87 12.76 -6.97
C ALA A 70 5.11 14.08 -7.72
N GLN A 71 5.83 15.05 -7.14
CA GLN A 71 6.22 16.25 -7.86
C GLN A 71 7.05 15.89 -9.10
N PRO A 72 6.75 16.44 -10.30
CA PRO A 72 7.44 16.03 -11.52
C PRO A 72 8.90 16.51 -11.54
N ALA A 73 9.84 15.57 -11.69
CA ALA A 73 11.25 15.91 -11.87
C ALA A 73 11.54 16.45 -13.27
N VAL A 74 10.72 16.10 -14.27
CA VAL A 74 10.86 16.54 -15.66
C VAL A 74 10.68 18.04 -15.91
N LEU A 75 10.19 18.78 -14.91
CA LEU A 75 10.03 20.23 -15.02
C LEU A 75 11.32 21.00 -14.72
N ASP A 76 12.31 20.35 -14.10
CA ASP A 76 13.61 20.94 -13.83
C ASP A 76 14.54 20.76 -15.04
N ASN A 77 15.40 21.75 -15.28
CA ASN A 77 16.40 21.72 -16.34
C ASN A 77 17.68 22.45 -15.90
N TYR A 78 18.83 21.97 -16.36
CA TYR A 78 20.14 22.56 -16.07
C TYR A 78 21.02 22.49 -17.31
N VAL A 79 22.03 23.36 -17.36
CA VAL A 79 23.04 23.35 -18.42
C VAL A 79 24.34 22.79 -17.88
N THR A 80 24.85 21.74 -18.50
CA THR A 80 26.07 21.03 -18.11
C THR A 80 27.11 21.05 -19.22
N SER A 81 28.33 20.63 -18.90
CA SER A 81 29.40 20.39 -19.88
C SER A 81 29.73 21.61 -20.76
N ALA A 82 29.88 22.80 -20.13
CA ALA A 82 30.21 24.05 -20.82
C ALA A 82 29.29 24.36 -22.02
N LEU A 83 27.98 24.26 -21.81
CA LEU A 83 26.91 24.49 -22.79
C LEU A 83 26.73 23.40 -23.86
N GLN A 84 27.42 22.27 -23.77
CA GLN A 84 27.18 21.14 -24.69
C GLN A 84 25.88 20.39 -24.38
N GLU A 85 25.51 20.31 -23.10
CA GLU A 85 24.28 19.68 -22.64
C GLU A 85 23.38 20.77 -22.05
N ASP A 86 22.58 21.39 -22.89
CA ASP A 86 21.74 22.56 -22.55
C ASP A 86 20.29 22.20 -22.18
N HIS A 87 19.91 20.93 -22.38
CA HIS A 87 18.62 20.40 -21.97
C HIS A 87 18.75 18.96 -21.43
N LEU A 88 18.29 18.76 -20.21
CA LEU A 88 18.35 17.52 -19.46
C LEU A 88 16.95 16.97 -19.19
N SER A 89 16.87 15.65 -19.07
CA SER A 89 15.59 14.97 -18.78
C SER A 89 15.34 14.64 -17.32
N LEU A 90 16.42 14.61 -16.51
CA LEU A 90 16.38 14.16 -15.11
C LEU A 90 15.72 12.78 -14.91
N GLY A 91 15.78 11.90 -15.92
CA GLY A 91 15.14 10.60 -15.91
C GLY A 91 15.57 9.69 -14.75
N THR A 92 16.83 9.76 -14.30
CA THR A 92 17.28 9.02 -13.12
C THR A 92 16.55 9.46 -11.85
N ASN A 93 16.37 10.77 -11.64
CA ASN A 93 15.63 11.27 -10.47
C ASN A 93 14.15 10.86 -10.53
N ALA A 94 13.55 10.94 -11.73
CA ALA A 94 12.17 10.50 -11.95
C ALA A 94 12.00 8.99 -11.65
N ALA A 95 12.95 8.16 -12.07
CA ALA A 95 12.92 6.72 -11.79
C ALA A 95 13.14 6.39 -10.31
N LEU A 96 14.11 7.03 -9.65
CA LEU A 96 14.41 6.77 -8.24
C LEU A 96 13.24 7.15 -7.32
N LYS A 97 12.60 8.29 -7.55
CA LYS A 97 11.40 8.66 -6.77
C LYS A 97 10.21 7.74 -7.06
N LEU A 98 10.03 7.28 -8.31
CA LEU A 98 9.01 6.30 -8.64
C LEU A 98 9.22 4.99 -7.87
N LEU A 99 10.45 4.47 -7.79
CA LEU A 99 10.75 3.27 -7.01
C LEU A 99 10.35 3.42 -5.53
N GLN A 100 10.61 4.58 -4.93
CA GLN A 100 10.20 4.86 -3.56
C GLN A 100 8.66 4.93 -3.43
N VAL A 101 7.97 5.56 -4.39
CA VAL A 101 6.49 5.61 -4.40
C VAL A 101 5.89 4.21 -4.52
N LEU A 102 6.46 3.34 -5.35
CA LEU A 102 6.03 1.94 -5.51
C LEU A 102 6.19 1.15 -4.21
N GLU A 103 7.32 1.31 -3.52
CA GLU A 103 7.54 0.67 -2.22
C GLU A 103 6.50 1.15 -1.19
N ASN A 104 6.31 2.47 -1.09
CA ASN A 104 5.33 3.07 -0.18
C ASN A 104 3.89 2.60 -0.48
N ALA A 105 3.50 2.59 -1.76
CA ALA A 105 2.18 2.12 -2.18
C ALA A 105 1.99 0.63 -1.85
N THR A 106 3.02 -0.19 -2.03
CA THR A 106 3.00 -1.61 -1.65
C THR A 106 2.78 -1.78 -0.14
N GLN A 107 3.44 -0.98 0.70
CA GLN A 107 3.24 -1.00 2.15
C GLN A 107 1.81 -0.58 2.54
N VAL A 108 1.25 0.45 1.91
CA VAL A 108 -0.13 0.88 2.15
C VAL A 108 -1.12 -0.23 1.77
N LEU A 109 -0.94 -0.87 0.61
CA LEU A 109 -1.77 -2.00 0.17
C LEU A 109 -1.59 -3.22 1.09
N ALA A 110 -0.39 -3.48 1.60
CA ALA A 110 -0.13 -4.55 2.56
C ALA A 110 -0.87 -4.32 3.89
N ILE A 111 -0.91 -3.07 4.37
CA ILE A 111 -1.70 -2.68 5.54
C ILE A 111 -3.19 -2.87 5.26
N GLU A 112 -3.68 -2.39 4.12
CA GLU A 112 -5.08 -2.59 3.72
C GLU A 112 -5.46 -4.08 3.69
N TYR A 113 -4.62 -4.92 3.08
CA TYR A 113 -4.85 -6.36 2.99
C TYR A 113 -4.89 -7.03 4.39
N LEU A 114 -3.98 -6.63 5.28
CA LEU A 114 -3.96 -7.08 6.67
C LEU A 114 -5.25 -6.72 7.41
N LEU A 115 -5.69 -5.48 7.27
CA LEU A 115 -6.90 -4.97 7.93
C LEU A 115 -8.16 -5.60 7.36
N ALA A 116 -8.25 -5.77 6.04
CA ALA A 116 -9.39 -6.42 5.39
C ALA A 116 -9.53 -7.88 5.85
N ALA A 117 -8.41 -8.60 5.93
CA ALA A 117 -8.43 -9.97 6.43
C ALA A 117 -8.81 -10.06 7.91
N GLN A 118 -8.42 -9.08 8.73
CA GLN A 118 -8.86 -9.00 10.12
C GLN A 118 -10.35 -8.66 10.23
N ALA A 119 -10.86 -7.74 9.42
CA ALA A 119 -12.29 -7.42 9.35
C ALA A 119 -13.13 -8.67 9.05
N PHE A 120 -12.64 -9.56 8.18
CA PHE A 120 -13.31 -10.83 7.87
C PHE A 120 -13.41 -11.79 9.06
N GLU A 121 -12.53 -11.70 10.06
CA GLU A 121 -12.64 -12.51 11.28
C GLU A 121 -13.93 -12.21 12.06
N PHE A 122 -14.47 -11.00 11.93
CA PHE A 122 -15.75 -10.58 12.53
C PHE A 122 -16.97 -10.94 11.68
N HIS A 123 -16.76 -11.54 10.50
CA HIS A 123 -17.82 -11.88 9.54
C HIS A 123 -17.82 -13.35 9.12
N LYS A 124 -17.17 -14.25 9.89
CA LYS A 124 -17.01 -15.69 9.57
C LYS A 124 -18.28 -16.45 9.19
N ALA A 125 -19.47 -15.93 9.54
CA ALA A 125 -20.75 -16.51 9.15
C ALA A 125 -21.15 -16.27 7.68
N LYS A 126 -20.44 -15.39 6.93
CA LYS A 126 -20.76 -15.04 5.54
C LYS A 126 -19.84 -15.75 4.56
N HIS A 127 -20.39 -16.17 3.43
CA HIS A 127 -19.61 -16.71 2.31
C HIS A 127 -18.96 -15.54 1.55
N PHE A 128 -17.63 -15.52 1.48
CA PHE A 128 -16.91 -14.55 0.67
C PHE A 128 -16.93 -14.95 -0.81
N GLY A 129 -16.74 -13.98 -1.72
CA GLY A 129 -16.49 -14.29 -3.14
C GLY A 129 -15.25 -15.19 -3.30
N ALA A 130 -15.22 -16.01 -4.34
CA ALA A 130 -14.19 -17.05 -4.49
C ALA A 130 -12.76 -16.51 -4.44
N GLY A 131 -12.45 -15.46 -5.21
CA GLY A 131 -11.14 -14.80 -5.18
C GLY A 131 -10.81 -14.15 -3.82
N THR A 132 -11.80 -13.51 -3.19
CA THR A 132 -11.65 -12.92 -1.84
C THR A 132 -11.34 -13.98 -0.79
N GLN A 133 -11.98 -15.15 -0.88
CA GLN A 133 -11.74 -16.25 0.04
C GLN A 133 -10.33 -16.81 -0.11
N VAL A 134 -9.83 -16.94 -1.35
CA VAL A 134 -8.45 -17.35 -1.62
C VAL A 134 -7.46 -16.32 -1.08
N ALA A 135 -7.69 -15.03 -1.34
CA ALA A 135 -6.83 -13.96 -0.82
C ALA A 135 -6.82 -13.96 0.72
N TRP A 136 -7.97 -14.06 1.37
CA TRP A 136 -8.03 -14.12 2.82
C TRP A 136 -7.26 -15.32 3.40
N ARG A 137 -7.43 -16.51 2.82
CA ARG A 137 -6.71 -17.72 3.26
C ARG A 137 -5.20 -17.60 3.08
N LEU A 138 -4.75 -17.08 1.94
CA LEU A 138 -3.33 -16.87 1.65
C LEU A 138 -2.65 -16.01 2.73
N LEU A 139 -3.29 -14.92 3.16
CA LEU A 139 -2.76 -14.12 4.26
C LEU A 139 -2.72 -14.92 5.56
N ARG A 140 -3.79 -15.67 5.86
CA ARG A 140 -3.94 -16.41 7.11
C ARG A 140 -2.96 -17.57 7.28
N GLU A 141 -2.42 -18.10 6.19
CA GLU A 141 -1.30 -19.04 6.21
C GLU A 141 -0.01 -18.43 6.82
N HIS A 142 0.13 -17.11 6.77
CA HIS A 142 1.35 -16.40 7.18
C HIS A 142 1.13 -15.49 8.41
N VAL A 143 -0.09 -14.99 8.58
CA VAL A 143 -0.47 -13.98 9.59
C VAL A 143 -1.73 -14.44 10.32
N ALA A 144 -1.56 -14.80 11.60
CA ALA A 144 -2.67 -15.23 12.45
C ALA A 144 -3.70 -14.10 12.68
N PRO A 145 -4.97 -14.43 13.00
CA PRO A 145 -5.94 -13.44 13.49
C PRO A 145 -5.39 -12.60 14.65
N TYR A 146 -5.87 -11.36 14.77
CA TYR A 146 -5.43 -10.40 15.78
C TYR A 146 -6.45 -10.27 16.91
N ASP A 147 -6.31 -11.13 17.92
CA ASP A 147 -7.24 -11.17 19.05
C ASP A 147 -6.83 -10.27 20.21
N GLN A 148 -5.52 -10.00 20.34
CA GLN A 148 -4.93 -9.16 21.40
C GLN A 148 -3.71 -8.42 20.84
N ASP A 149 -3.32 -7.34 21.51
CA ASP A 149 -2.20 -6.52 21.08
C ASP A 149 -0.90 -7.32 20.97
N ARG A 150 -0.25 -7.19 19.80
CA ARG A 150 1.09 -7.71 19.55
C ARG A 150 1.82 -6.80 18.58
N TRP A 151 3.12 -7.02 18.46
CA TRP A 151 3.95 -6.25 17.56
C TRP A 151 3.46 -6.41 16.10
N LEU A 152 2.95 -5.32 15.51
CA LEU A 152 2.33 -5.31 14.18
C LEU A 152 3.33 -5.23 13.03
N ALA A 153 4.53 -4.67 13.24
CA ALA A 153 5.47 -4.45 12.14
C ALA A 153 5.87 -5.75 11.38
N PRO A 154 6.10 -6.90 12.05
CA PRO A 154 6.36 -8.16 11.36
C PRO A 154 5.16 -8.66 10.57
N GLU A 155 3.94 -8.40 11.06
CA GLU A 155 2.72 -8.83 10.39
C GLU A 155 2.47 -8.03 9.11
N ILE A 156 2.74 -6.71 9.15
CA ILE A 156 2.75 -5.84 7.96
C ILE A 156 3.84 -6.30 6.98
N ALA A 157 5.05 -6.60 7.48
CA ALA A 157 6.15 -7.05 6.64
C ALA A 157 5.84 -8.37 5.92
N LYS A 158 5.19 -9.33 6.59
CA LYS A 158 4.71 -10.57 5.97
C LYS A 158 3.65 -10.31 4.90
N SER A 159 2.68 -9.43 5.18
CA SER A 159 1.68 -9.02 4.19
C SER A 159 2.33 -8.40 2.95
N ALA A 160 3.31 -7.51 3.15
CA ALA A 160 4.07 -6.90 2.06
C ALA A 160 4.91 -7.93 1.29
N ALA A 161 5.49 -8.92 1.96
CA ALA A 161 6.22 -10.00 1.30
C ALA A 161 5.33 -10.83 0.36
N ILE A 162 4.09 -11.13 0.76
CA ILE A 162 3.11 -11.81 -0.09
C ILE A 162 2.81 -10.98 -1.34
N LEU A 163 2.56 -9.67 -1.19
CA LEU A 163 2.28 -8.79 -2.34
C LEU A 163 3.45 -8.65 -3.31
N LYS A 164 4.69 -8.80 -2.82
CA LYS A 164 5.92 -8.72 -3.62
C LYS A 164 6.31 -10.03 -4.28
N ASP A 165 5.68 -11.14 -3.90
CA ASP A 165 5.95 -12.46 -4.48
C ASP A 165 4.90 -12.81 -5.55
N PRO A 166 5.24 -12.77 -6.84
CA PRO A 166 4.31 -13.14 -7.91
C PRO A 166 3.83 -14.59 -7.81
N HIS A 167 4.63 -15.50 -7.23
CA HIS A 167 4.23 -16.90 -7.06
C HIS A 167 3.16 -17.04 -5.99
N ALA A 168 3.26 -16.30 -4.89
CA ALA A 168 2.23 -16.28 -3.85
C ALA A 168 0.87 -15.77 -4.38
N LEU A 169 0.89 -14.87 -5.36
CA LEU A 169 -0.34 -14.30 -5.96
C LEU A 169 -0.91 -15.15 -7.12
N GLN A 170 -0.17 -16.12 -7.63
CA GLN A 170 -0.60 -16.96 -8.76
C GLN A 170 -1.98 -17.63 -8.57
N PRO A 171 -2.36 -18.13 -7.37
CA PRO A 171 -3.69 -18.70 -7.15
C PRO A 171 -4.84 -17.71 -7.39
N LEU A 172 -4.59 -16.40 -7.28
CA LEU A 172 -5.60 -15.36 -7.51
C LEU A 172 -5.85 -15.09 -9.00
N ALA A 173 -4.89 -15.41 -9.87
CA ALA A 173 -4.99 -15.13 -11.30
C ALA A 173 -6.20 -15.83 -11.96
N ALA A 174 -6.60 -16.99 -11.45
CA ALA A 174 -7.77 -17.73 -11.93
C ALA A 174 -9.12 -16.99 -11.72
N TYR A 175 -9.13 -15.92 -10.91
CA TYR A 175 -10.34 -15.16 -10.56
C TYR A 175 -10.36 -13.74 -11.13
N LEU A 176 -9.39 -13.38 -11.99
CA LEU A 176 -9.27 -12.05 -12.61
C LEU A 176 -9.72 -12.02 -14.09
N ALA A 177 -10.20 -13.14 -14.62
CA ALA A 177 -10.73 -13.30 -15.99
C ALA A 177 -12.26 -13.29 -15.98
#